data_AF-E2B2A9-F1
#
_entry.id   AF-E2B2A9-F1
#
_cell.length_a   1.000
_cell.length_b   1.000
_cell.length_c   1.000
_cell.angle_alpha   90.00
_cell.angle_beta   90.00
_cell.angle_gamma   90.00
#
_symmetry.space_group_name_H-M   'P 1'
#
loop_
_entity.id
_entity.type
_entity.pdbx_description
1 polymer ?
#
loop_
_entity_poly.entity_id
_entity_poly.type
_entity_poly.pdbx_seq_one_letter_code
_entity_poly.pdbx_strand_id
1 'polypeptide(L)'
;TYNADNALVLFLEADLTRHQYQLLRNGAKNLQHDIYPSYNQLLKAKKRCYPHDIQITESVAEVSLQSLLDHTVRRLLLVQEEIIYRILKKYRTSLILLLKWGCDGTTGQPQY
;
A
#
# COMPACT_ATOMS: atom_id res chain seq x y z
N THR A 1 -5.79 16.32 -11.63
CA THR A 1 -4.51 15.57 -11.61
C THR A 1 -4.49 14.60 -10.46
N TYR A 2 -4.03 13.38 -10.68
CA TYR A 2 -3.88 12.37 -9.62
C TYR A 2 -2.69 12.72 -8.71
N ASN A 3 -2.85 12.54 -7.41
CA ASN A 3 -1.71 12.45 -6.49
C ASN A 3 -1.11 11.03 -6.55
N ALA A 4 0.02 10.82 -5.88
CA ALA A 4 0.74 9.54 -5.94
C ALA A 4 -0.06 8.35 -5.38
N ASP A 5 -0.86 8.57 -4.33
CA ASP A 5 -1.63 7.50 -3.69
C ASP A 5 -2.84 7.10 -4.54
N ASN A 6 -3.60 8.06 -5.06
CA ASN A 6 -4.73 7.78 -5.95
C ASN A 6 -4.26 7.12 -7.26
N ALA A 7 -3.09 7.51 -7.78
CA ALA A 7 -2.53 6.88 -8.96
C ALA A 7 -2.03 5.45 -8.69
N LEU A 8 -1.55 5.17 -7.47
CA LEU A 8 -1.19 3.82 -7.04
C LEU A 8 -2.44 2.93 -6.91
N VAL A 9 -3.55 3.45 -6.40
CA VAL A 9 -4.83 2.72 -6.37
C VAL A 9 -5.25 2.33 -7.79
N LEU A 10 -5.29 3.28 -8.72
CA LEU A 10 -5.61 3.00 -10.12
C LEU A 10 -4.66 1.95 -10.73
N PHE A 11 -3.36 2.06 -10.47
CA PHE A 11 -2.35 1.13 -10.96
C PHE A 11 -2.61 -0.32 -10.50
N LEU A 12 -3.06 -0.49 -9.25
CA LEU A 12 -3.34 -1.80 -8.66
C LEU A 12 -4.71 -2.34 -9.09
N GLU A 13 -5.76 -1.51 -9.05
CA GLU A 13 -7.12 -1.93 -9.41
C GLU A 13 -7.26 -2.33 -10.88
N ALA A 14 -6.50 -1.66 -11.77
CA ALA A 14 -6.47 -1.98 -13.18
C ALA A 14 -5.39 -3.00 -13.56
N ASP A 15 -4.72 -3.62 -12.58
CA ASP A 15 -3.64 -4.61 -12.74
C ASP A 15 -2.59 -4.19 -13.79
N LEU A 16 -2.15 -2.94 -13.69
CA LEU A 16 -1.26 -2.37 -14.69
C LEU A 16 0.18 -2.85 -14.46
N THR A 17 0.84 -3.17 -15.57
CA THR A 17 2.30 -3.24 -15.62
C THR A 17 2.90 -1.83 -15.62
N ARG A 18 4.19 -1.74 -15.25
CA ARG A 18 4.96 -0.49 -15.37
C ARG A 18 4.88 0.10 -16.78
N HIS A 19 4.98 -0.74 -17.81
CA HIS A 19 4.95 -0.33 -19.20
C HIS A 19 3.59 0.29 -19.58
N GLN A 20 2.48 -0.38 -19.24
CA GLN A 20 1.13 0.14 -19.49
C GLN A 20 0.90 1.48 -18.77
N TYR A 21 1.33 1.61 -17.51
CA TYR A 21 1.22 2.87 -16.78
C TYR A 21 2.02 4.00 -17.45
N GLN A 22 3.23 3.72 -17.92
CA GLN A 22 4.05 4.70 -18.63
C GLN A 22 3.43 5.11 -19.97
N LEU A 23 2.82 4.17 -20.70
CA LEU A 23 2.07 4.47 -21.93
C LEU A 23 0.90 5.41 -21.65
N LEU A 24 0.07 5.12 -20.64
CA LEU A 24 -1.06 5.98 -20.24
C LEU A 24 -0.59 7.39 -19.89
N ARG A 25 0.46 7.50 -19.07
CA ARG A 25 1.04 8.79 -18.69
C ARG A 25 1.58 9.57 -19.88
N ASN A 26 2.35 8.92 -20.75
CA ASN A 26 2.95 9.57 -21.91
C ASN A 26 1.87 9.98 -22.92
N GLY A 27 0.84 9.16 -23.13
CA GLY A 27 -0.31 9.49 -23.95
C GLY A 27 -1.01 10.77 -23.48
N ALA A 28 -1.31 10.87 -22.17
CA ALA A 28 -1.87 12.10 -21.60
C ALA A 28 -0.94 13.31 -21.75
N LYS A 29 0.36 13.14 -21.51
CA LYS A 29 1.35 14.22 -21.67
C LYS A 29 1.49 14.72 -23.10
N ASN A 30 1.41 13.83 -24.08
CA ASN A 30 1.46 14.20 -25.50
C ASN A 30 0.25 15.06 -25.89
N LEU A 31 -0.88 14.88 -25.22
CA LEU A 31 -2.07 15.72 -25.31
C LEU A 31 -2.00 16.95 -24.38
N GLN A 32 -0.82 17.30 -23.86
CA GLN A 32 -0.58 18.42 -22.94
C GLN A 32 -1.33 18.33 -21.60
N HIS A 33 -1.71 17.11 -21.17
CA HIS A 33 -2.36 16.88 -19.89
C HIS A 33 -1.42 16.15 -18.91
N ASP A 34 -0.99 16.83 -17.84
CA ASP A 34 -0.22 16.20 -16.76
C ASP A 34 -1.16 15.62 -15.68
N ILE A 35 -1.84 14.54 -16.04
CA ILE A 35 -2.86 13.88 -15.19
C ILE A 35 -2.22 12.90 -14.22
N TYR A 36 -1.20 12.17 -14.67
CA TYR A 36 -0.62 11.04 -13.94
C TYR A 36 0.79 11.39 -13.40
N PRO A 37 1.05 11.16 -12.10
CA PRO A 37 2.36 11.38 -11.52
C PRO A 37 3.41 10.45 -12.14
N SER A 38 4.69 10.74 -11.89
CA SER A 38 5.77 9.87 -12.36
C SER A 38 5.72 8.48 -11.68
N TYR A 39 6.23 7.46 -12.37
CA TYR A 39 6.33 6.12 -11.78
C TYR A 39 7.16 6.09 -10.49
N ASN A 40 8.18 6.96 -10.37
CA ASN A 40 8.96 7.10 -9.14
C ASN A 40 8.13 7.59 -7.96
N GLN A 41 7.13 8.44 -8.18
CA GLN A 41 6.19 8.85 -7.13
C GLN A 41 5.28 7.69 -6.72
N LEU A 42 4.85 6.84 -7.65
CA LEU A 42 4.12 5.59 -7.34
C LEU A 42 4.98 4.64 -6.53
N LEU A 43 6.25 4.46 -6.87
CA LEU A 43 7.17 3.63 -6.09
C LEU A 43 7.32 4.13 -4.66
N LYS A 44 7.44 5.45 -4.46
CA LYS A 44 7.47 6.05 -3.12
C LYS A 44 6.16 5.80 -2.37
N ALA A 45 5.01 5.93 -3.02
CA ALA A 45 3.71 5.63 -2.42
C ALA A 45 3.60 4.15 -2.03
N LYS A 46 3.97 3.23 -2.94
CA LYS A 46 3.98 1.78 -2.70
C LYS A 46 4.90 1.42 -1.54
N LYS A 47 6.07 2.05 -1.45
CA LYS A 47 7.01 1.84 -0.33
C LYS A 47 6.43 2.22 1.02
N ARG A 48 5.61 3.29 1.11
CA ARG A 48 4.90 3.66 2.35
C ARG A 48 3.85 2.62 2.78
N CYS A 49 3.50 1.67 1.91
CA CYS A 49 2.58 0.58 2.22
C CYS A 49 3.26 -0.66 2.81
N TYR A 50 4.59 -0.72 2.86
CA TYR A 50 5.29 -1.84 3.48
C TYR A 50 5.47 -1.64 5.00
N PRO A 51 5.41 -2.73 5.79
CA PRO A 51 5.82 -2.68 7.19
C PRO A 51 7.31 -2.37 7.32
N HIS A 52 7.73 -2.03 8.53
CA HIS A 52 9.15 -1.86 8.87
C HIS A 52 9.79 -3.23 9.14
N ASP A 53 11.11 -3.26 9.25
CA ASP A 53 11.92 -4.43 9.66
C ASP A 53 11.77 -5.65 8.75
N ILE A 54 11.53 -5.42 7.46
CA ILE A 54 11.59 -6.48 6.45
C ILE A 54 13.07 -6.82 6.21
N GLN A 55 13.41 -8.10 6.37
CA GLN A 55 14.72 -8.66 6.02
C GLN A 55 14.57 -9.53 4.77
N ILE A 56 15.43 -9.29 3.78
CA ILE A 56 15.41 -10.05 2.53
C ILE A 56 16.83 -10.57 2.28
N THR A 57 16.96 -11.88 2.20
CA THR A 57 18.15 -12.60 1.77
C THR A 57 17.86 -13.32 0.46
N GLU A 58 18.85 -14.01 -0.10
CA GLU A 58 18.68 -14.81 -1.32
C GLU A 58 17.66 -15.95 -1.14
N SER A 59 17.52 -16.46 0.09
CA SER A 59 16.69 -17.64 0.38
C SER A 59 15.42 -17.33 1.15
N VAL A 60 15.32 -16.17 1.81
CA VAL A 60 14.21 -15.84 2.71
C VAL A 60 13.83 -14.37 2.60
N ALA A 61 12.53 -14.09 2.64
CA ALA A 61 12.00 -12.77 2.95
C ALA A 61 11.15 -12.88 4.21
N GLU A 62 11.54 -12.19 5.28
CA GLU A 62 10.89 -12.29 6.59
C GLU A 62 10.60 -10.91 7.18
N VAL A 63 9.62 -10.88 8.08
CA VAL A 63 9.23 -9.69 8.83
C VAL A 63 8.64 -10.15 10.15
N SER A 64 8.86 -9.40 11.22
CA SER A 64 8.26 -9.73 12.52
C SER A 64 6.73 -9.59 12.46
N LEU A 65 6.03 -10.50 13.14
CA LEU A 65 4.57 -10.41 13.25
C LEU A 65 4.15 -9.07 13.88
N GLN A 66 4.87 -8.60 14.89
CA GLN A 66 4.55 -7.33 15.54
C GLN A 66 4.65 -6.14 14.56
N SER A 67 5.71 -6.10 13.73
CA SER A 67 5.88 -5.05 12.71
C SER A 67 4.74 -5.08 11.69
N LEU A 68 4.20 -6.26 11.34
CA LEU A 68 3.01 -6.38 10.50
C LEU A 68 1.75 -5.85 11.18
N LEU A 69 1.52 -6.21 12.45
CA LEU A 69 0.34 -5.78 13.21
C LEU A 69 0.36 -4.26 13.44
N ASP A 70 1.49 -3.70 13.87
CA ASP A 70 1.64 -2.26 14.11
C ASP A 70 1.44 -1.45 12.83
N HIS A 71 2.01 -1.93 11.72
CA HIS A 71 1.80 -1.29 10.42
C HIS A 71 0.33 -1.36 10.00
N THR A 72 -0.32 -2.50 10.19
CA THR A 72 -1.75 -2.67 9.88
C THR A 72 -2.61 -1.71 10.69
N VAL A 73 -2.38 -1.62 12.01
CA VAL A 73 -3.04 -0.64 12.90
C VAL A 73 -2.84 0.76 12.37
N ARG A 74 -1.58 1.16 12.13
CA ARG A 74 -1.25 2.51 11.67
C ARG A 74 -1.98 2.84 10.35
N ARG A 75 -2.04 1.90 9.41
CA ARG A 75 -2.74 2.08 8.14
C ARG A 75 -4.26 2.24 8.32
N LEU A 76 -4.87 1.44 9.19
CA LEU A 76 -6.30 1.59 9.52
C LEU A 76 -6.58 2.94 10.18
N LEU A 77 -5.76 3.35 11.14
CA LEU A 77 -5.87 4.65 11.81
C LEU A 77 -5.77 5.81 10.80
N LEU A 78 -4.87 5.73 9.83
CA LEU A 78 -4.70 6.76 8.80
C LEU A 78 -5.89 6.81 7.82
N VAL A 79 -6.41 5.65 7.39
CA VAL A 79 -7.53 5.61 6.42
C VAL A 79 -8.85 6.02 7.07
N GLN A 80 -9.04 5.68 8.34
CA GLN A 80 -10.28 5.92 9.09
C GLN A 80 -10.14 7.06 10.11
N GLU A 81 -9.12 7.92 9.94
CA GLU A 81 -8.71 8.92 10.94
C GLU A 81 -9.88 9.76 11.43
N GLU A 82 -10.69 10.28 10.50
CA GLU A 82 -11.82 11.13 10.82
C GLU A 82 -12.87 10.42 11.68
N ILE A 83 -13.23 9.18 11.31
CA ILE A 83 -14.23 8.38 12.02
C ILE A 83 -13.72 8.02 13.42
N ILE A 84 -12.47 7.56 13.49
CA ILE A 84 -11.83 7.18 14.75
C ILE A 84 -11.73 8.37 15.69
N TYR A 85 -11.30 9.53 15.19
CA TYR A 85 -11.21 10.76 15.96
C TYR A 85 -12.57 11.17 16.53
N ARG A 86 -13.64 11.10 15.72
CA ARG A 86 -15.01 11.39 16.15
C ARG A 86 -15.47 10.45 17.27
N ILE A 87 -15.20 9.15 17.16
CA ILE A 87 -15.55 8.14 18.19
C ILE A 87 -14.78 8.42 19.48
N LEU A 88 -13.46 8.56 19.41
CA LEU A 88 -12.60 8.81 20.57
C LEU A 88 -13.00 10.09 21.31
N LYS A 89 -13.28 11.18 20.57
CA LYS A 89 -13.72 12.45 21.14
C LYS A 89 -15.09 12.34 21.82
N LYS A 90 -16.03 11.58 21.24
CA LYS A 90 -17.39 11.44 21.76
C LYS A 90 -17.45 10.58 23.02
N TYR A 91 -16.74 9.45 23.03
CA TYR A 91 -16.87 8.45 24.09
C TYR A 91 -15.74 8.48 25.13
N ARG A 92 -14.63 9.20 24.86
CA ARG A 92 -13.42 9.23 25.71
C ARG A 92 -12.92 7.84 26.10
N THR A 93 -12.96 6.92 25.14
CA THR A 93 -12.58 5.52 25.33
C THR A 93 -11.20 5.22 24.76
N SER A 94 -10.60 4.12 25.21
CA SER A 94 -9.49 3.47 24.52
C SER A 94 -10.03 2.51 23.45
N LEU A 95 -9.28 2.32 22.36
CA LEU A 95 -9.57 1.30 21.36
C LEU A 95 -8.71 0.07 21.62
N ILE A 96 -9.30 -1.11 21.46
CA ILE A 96 -8.62 -2.40 21.54
C ILE A 96 -8.70 -3.03 20.15
N LEU A 97 -7.56 -3.35 19.55
CA LEU A 97 -7.54 -4.12 18.32
C LEU A 97 -7.66 -5.61 18.66
N LEU A 98 -8.78 -6.20 18.27
CA LEU A 98 -8.96 -7.65 18.27
C LEU A 98 -8.65 -8.17 16.86
N LEU A 99 -7.71 -9.11 16.76
CA LEU A 99 -7.20 -9.59 15.49
C LEU A 99 -7.06 -11.12 15.48
N LYS A 100 -7.18 -11.67 14.28
CA LYS A 100 -6.83 -13.06 13.96
C LYS A 100 -5.80 -13.00 12.84
N TRP A 101 -4.71 -13.75 12.97
CA TRP A 101 -3.68 -13.85 11.95
C TRP A 101 -3.40 -15.33 11.63
N GLY A 102 -2.80 -15.57 10.47
CA GLY A 102 -2.39 -16.89 10.01
C GLY A 102 -1.39 -16.75 8.87
N CYS A 103 -0.63 -17.80 8.63
CA CYS A 103 0.29 -17.94 7.51
C CYS A 103 -0.02 -19.26 6.82
N ASP A 104 -0.22 -19.23 5.51
CA ASP A 104 -0.51 -20.42 4.71
C ASP A 104 0.59 -20.64 3.67
N GLY A 105 0.92 -21.90 3.41
CA GLY A 105 1.89 -22.30 2.41
C GLY A 105 1.26 -22.29 1.02
N THR A 106 2.07 -22.16 -0.02
CA THR A 106 1.64 -22.29 -1.41
C THR A 106 2.50 -23.31 -2.13
N THR A 107 1.92 -24.07 -3.05
CA THR A 107 2.59 -25.12 -3.85
C THR A 107 2.41 -24.83 -5.34
N GLY A 108 3.27 -25.40 -6.19
CA GLY A 108 3.13 -25.26 -7.66
C GLY A 108 3.75 -23.99 -8.26
N GLN A 109 4.63 -23.30 -7.53
CA GLN A 109 5.40 -22.19 -8.09
C GLN A 109 6.45 -22.72 -9.08
N PRO A 110 6.60 -22.10 -10.27
CA PRO A 110 7.63 -22.49 -11.21
C PRO A 110 9.02 -22.26 -10.59
N GLN A 111 9.88 -23.27 -10.67
CA GLN A 111 11.30 -23.12 -10.32
C GLN A 111 11.99 -22.40 -11.48
N TYR A 112 12.72 -21.34 -11.16
CA TYR A 112 13.50 -20.56 -12.11
C TYR A 112 14.82 -21.25 -12.44
#